data_AF-A0A2H0HLH6-F1
#
_entry.id   AF-A0A2H0HLH6-F1
#
_cell.length_a   1.000
_cell.length_b   1.000
_cell.length_c   1.000
_cell.angle_alpha   90.00
_cell.angle_beta   90.00
_cell.angle_gamma   90.00
#
_symmetry.space_group_name_H-M   'P 1'
#
loop_
_entity.id
_entity.type
_entity.pdbx_description
1 polymer ?
#
loop_
_entity_poly.entity_id
_entity_poly.type
_entity_poly.pdbx_seq_one_letter_code
_entity_poly.pdbx_strand_id
1 'polypeptide(L)'
;PQAGYWLLRPEDVQSENVIEEYNWVSAAEFADSVGADVINSSLGYIDFDNPLFNHSYQDMNGATNVSTRGADRAAEKGIVVVNSAGNSGNDPDFPYIGAPADGFNVLSIGAVDPDGVRASFSSIGPTYDGRHKPTIAATGQNTFVAYGMSDAGFGNGTSFSSPVIAGMTACLVQAYPEMTVLEVHNALKQSANQALNPDDLLGWGIPDYGVAYGLLLEIAGNPANGKTLVEAFPNPFRDELNLKLNLDSIELVVVELMSTSGKLVYLGKYTRSRADRIINLDRVVNLLNSGVFYVRVVIPEKTQVIKIIKQ
;
A
#
# COMPACT_ATOMS: atom_id res chain seq x y z
N PRO A 1 9.39 10.78 -16.02
CA PRO A 1 9.23 12.22 -16.38
C PRO A 1 7.99 12.55 -17.23
N GLN A 2 7.20 11.58 -17.71
CA GLN A 2 5.99 11.82 -18.52
C GLN A 2 4.67 11.60 -17.75
N ALA A 3 4.72 11.52 -16.42
CA ALA A 3 3.50 11.39 -15.62
C ALA A 3 2.63 12.65 -15.75
N GLY A 4 1.31 12.48 -15.72
CA GLY A 4 0.38 13.58 -15.54
C GLY A 4 0.32 14.00 -14.07
N TYR A 5 0.07 15.28 -13.80
CA TYR A 5 0.03 15.83 -12.45
C TYR A 5 -1.28 16.56 -12.20
N TRP A 6 -1.92 16.23 -11.08
CA TRP A 6 -2.91 17.07 -10.42
C TRP A 6 -2.24 17.75 -9.23
N LEU A 7 -2.30 19.08 -9.18
CA LEU A 7 -1.77 19.87 -8.07
C LEU A 7 -2.92 20.27 -7.16
N LEU A 8 -3.00 19.62 -6.01
CA LEU A 8 -4.07 19.83 -5.02
C LEU A 8 -3.45 20.51 -3.81
N ARG A 9 -4.10 21.57 -3.33
CA ARG A 9 -3.65 22.32 -2.16
C ARG A 9 -4.66 22.13 -1.03
N PRO A 10 -4.42 21.22 -0.07
CA PRO A 10 -5.30 20.98 1.06
C PRO A 10 -5.09 21.95 2.24
N GLU A 11 -3.99 22.69 2.24
CA GLU A 11 -3.52 23.52 3.38
C GLU A 11 -3.62 25.03 3.12
N ASP A 12 -3.86 25.80 4.19
CA ASP A 12 -3.66 27.24 4.22
C ASP A 12 -2.27 27.55 4.76
N VAL A 13 -1.54 28.46 4.11
CA VAL A 13 -0.17 28.80 4.55
C VAL A 13 -0.19 29.74 5.76
N GLN A 14 -1.32 30.37 6.05
CA GLN A 14 -1.44 31.38 7.11
C GLN A 14 -1.95 30.84 8.44
N SER A 15 -2.39 29.58 8.48
CA SER A 15 -2.99 28.96 9.65
C SER A 15 -2.77 27.46 9.63
N GLU A 16 -2.79 26.82 10.79
CA GLU A 16 -2.74 25.37 10.90
C GLU A 16 -3.98 24.89 11.65
N ASN A 17 -4.98 24.38 10.91
CA ASN A 17 -6.27 24.00 11.45
C ASN A 17 -6.60 22.53 11.18
N VAL A 18 -7.26 21.87 12.13
CA VAL A 18 -7.67 20.45 12.01
C VAL A 18 -8.54 20.17 10.76
N ILE A 19 -9.19 21.18 10.18
CA ILE A 19 -9.94 21.05 8.92
C ILE A 19 -9.03 20.64 7.75
N GLU A 20 -7.74 20.94 7.80
CA GLU A 20 -6.78 20.62 6.74
C GLU A 20 -6.58 19.11 6.58
N GLU A 21 -6.74 18.34 7.66
CA GLU A 21 -6.81 16.88 7.55
C GLU A 21 -8.01 16.41 6.72
N TYR A 22 -9.16 17.07 6.86
CA TYR A 22 -10.34 16.75 6.07
C TYR A 22 -10.19 17.22 4.63
N ASN A 23 -9.54 18.37 4.40
CA ASN A 23 -9.20 18.82 3.07
C ASN A 23 -8.24 17.84 2.37
N TRP A 24 -7.29 17.25 3.12
CA TRP A 24 -6.42 16.20 2.63
C TRP A 24 -7.25 14.99 2.16
N VAL A 25 -8.23 14.55 2.97
CA VAL A 25 -9.16 13.47 2.56
C VAL A 25 -9.93 13.85 1.30
N SER A 26 -10.48 15.06 1.22
CA SER A 26 -11.18 15.52 0.00
C SER A 26 -10.28 15.57 -1.23
N ALA A 27 -8.99 15.92 -1.07
CA ALA A 27 -8.01 15.86 -2.14
C ALA A 27 -7.73 14.42 -2.58
N ALA A 28 -7.64 13.48 -1.64
CA ALA A 28 -7.49 12.05 -1.93
C ALA A 28 -8.73 11.46 -2.64
N GLU A 29 -9.95 11.86 -2.23
CA GLU A 29 -11.19 11.50 -2.92
C GLU A 29 -11.24 12.05 -4.34
N PHE A 30 -10.78 13.29 -4.55
CA PHE A 30 -10.65 13.84 -5.89
C PHE A 30 -9.63 13.04 -6.71
N ALA A 31 -8.47 12.71 -6.14
CA ALA A 31 -7.42 11.92 -6.79
C ALA A 31 -7.96 10.55 -7.26
N ASP A 32 -8.75 9.86 -6.43
CA ASP A 32 -9.46 8.63 -6.80
C ASP A 32 -10.44 8.88 -7.96
N SER A 33 -11.24 9.96 -7.89
CA SER A 33 -12.25 10.27 -8.91
C SER A 33 -11.68 10.53 -10.32
N VAL A 34 -10.43 10.99 -10.41
CA VAL A 34 -9.72 11.23 -11.67
C VAL A 34 -8.81 10.08 -12.08
N GLY A 35 -8.75 9.00 -11.29
CA GLY A 35 -7.93 7.82 -11.55
C GLY A 35 -6.44 8.06 -11.37
N ALA A 36 -6.03 8.81 -10.34
CA ALA A 36 -4.62 9.00 -10.02
C ALA A 36 -4.00 7.73 -9.43
N ASP A 37 -2.83 7.33 -9.94
CA ASP A 37 -2.13 6.11 -9.50
C ASP A 37 -1.31 6.30 -8.21
N VAL A 38 -0.79 7.50 -8.00
CA VAL A 38 0.15 7.83 -6.90
C VAL A 38 -0.23 9.17 -6.29
N ILE A 39 -0.29 9.24 -4.97
CA ILE A 39 -0.35 10.50 -4.21
C ILE A 39 1.03 10.73 -3.59
N ASN A 40 1.61 11.89 -3.87
CA ASN A 40 2.74 12.41 -3.09
C ASN A 40 2.23 13.48 -2.13
N SER A 41 2.51 13.31 -0.83
CA SER A 41 2.12 14.24 0.22
C SER A 41 3.35 14.58 1.06
N SER A 42 3.82 15.82 0.96
CA SER A 42 5.06 16.28 1.59
C SER A 42 4.81 17.20 2.79
N LEU A 43 3.79 16.83 3.58
CA LEU A 43 3.26 17.51 4.76
C LEU A 43 3.10 16.53 5.93
N GLY A 44 2.76 17.05 7.11
CA GLY A 44 2.37 16.25 8.25
C GLY A 44 1.66 17.07 9.32
N TYR A 45 0.64 16.46 9.95
CA TYR A 45 -0.17 17.09 10.98
C TYR A 45 0.25 16.59 12.37
N ILE A 46 0.69 17.52 13.22
CA ILE A 46 1.10 17.26 14.61
C ILE A 46 0.53 18.38 15.50
N ASP A 47 0.98 19.61 15.27
CA ASP A 47 0.53 20.79 16.02
C ASP A 47 -0.42 21.64 15.19
N PHE A 48 -1.37 22.30 15.85
CA PHE A 48 -2.32 23.22 15.25
C PHE A 48 -2.33 24.56 16.00
N ASP A 49 -2.88 25.60 15.39
CA ASP A 49 -3.00 26.95 15.97
C ASP A 49 -3.74 26.94 17.32
N ASN A 50 -4.69 26.02 17.47
CA ASN A 50 -5.34 25.75 18.74
C ASN A 50 -4.79 24.43 19.33
N PRO A 51 -3.99 24.49 20.40
CA PRO A 51 -3.35 23.32 21.01
C PRO A 51 -4.30 22.23 21.47
N LEU A 52 -5.61 22.52 21.63
CA LEU A 52 -6.62 21.52 21.95
C LEU A 52 -6.80 20.46 20.86
N PHE A 53 -6.31 20.71 19.65
CA PHE A 53 -6.36 19.78 18.52
C PHE A 53 -5.03 19.11 18.22
N ASN A 54 -3.94 19.45 18.94
CA ASN A 54 -2.63 18.84 18.68
C ASN A 54 -2.69 17.34 18.88
N HIS A 55 -2.03 16.63 17.97
CA HIS A 55 -1.90 15.19 18.03
C HIS A 55 -0.77 14.81 18.96
N SER A 56 -1.08 13.92 19.87
CA SER A 56 -0.08 13.31 20.75
C SER A 56 0.61 12.14 20.05
N TYR A 57 1.71 11.64 20.62
CA TYR A 57 2.35 10.45 20.07
C TYR A 57 1.38 9.25 20.06
N GLN A 58 0.46 9.16 21.04
CA GLN A 58 -0.58 8.14 21.12
C GLN A 58 -1.51 8.11 19.90
N ASP A 59 -1.64 9.25 19.20
CA ASP A 59 -2.48 9.39 18.02
C ASP A 59 -1.76 8.91 16.75
N MET A 60 -0.43 8.74 16.78
CA MET A 60 0.39 8.18 15.69
C MET A 60 0.29 6.65 15.63
N ASN A 61 -0.93 6.13 15.51
CA ASN A 61 -1.26 4.71 15.60
C ASN A 61 -1.87 4.13 14.31
N GLY A 62 -1.92 4.91 13.23
CA GLY A 62 -2.52 4.50 11.95
C GLY A 62 -4.05 4.64 11.89
N ALA A 63 -4.72 4.96 12.99
CA ALA A 63 -6.16 4.84 13.11
C ALA A 63 -6.89 6.03 13.75
N THR A 64 -6.21 6.90 14.51
CA THR A 64 -6.84 8.08 15.13
C THR A 64 -7.08 9.19 14.11
N ASN A 65 -6.00 9.62 13.44
CA ASN A 65 -6.00 10.87 12.67
C ASN A 65 -6.79 10.74 11.37
N VAL A 66 -7.50 11.81 11.00
CA VAL A 66 -8.45 11.78 9.88
C VAL A 66 -7.72 11.66 8.57
N SER A 67 -6.63 12.40 8.41
CA SER A 67 -5.73 12.32 7.26
C SER A 67 -5.17 10.91 7.09
N THR A 68 -4.71 10.28 8.17
CA THR A 68 -4.17 8.90 8.16
C THR A 68 -5.21 7.89 7.69
N ARG A 69 -6.42 7.95 8.25
CA ARG A 69 -7.53 7.07 7.85
C ARG A 69 -7.88 7.27 6.37
N GLY A 70 -7.91 8.52 5.89
CA GLY A 70 -8.15 8.81 4.48
C GLY A 70 -7.04 8.26 3.58
N ALA A 71 -5.78 8.38 4.00
CA ALA A 71 -4.64 7.88 3.27
C ALA A 71 -4.67 6.36 3.12
N ASP A 72 -5.00 5.65 4.20
CA ASP A 72 -5.17 4.20 4.14
C ASP A 72 -6.36 3.78 3.26
N ARG A 73 -7.46 4.56 3.25
CA ARG A 73 -8.57 4.32 2.31
C ARG A 73 -8.18 4.53 0.87
N ALA A 74 -7.39 5.56 0.55
CA ALA A 74 -6.86 5.77 -0.80
C ALA A 74 -5.96 4.60 -1.23
N ALA A 75 -5.10 4.11 -0.33
CA ALA A 75 -4.28 2.93 -0.58
C ALA A 75 -5.09 1.65 -0.80
N GLU A 76 -6.15 1.43 -0.02
CA GLU A 76 -7.09 0.31 -0.22
C GLU A 76 -7.82 0.36 -1.58
N LYS A 77 -7.94 1.55 -2.18
CA LYS A 77 -8.53 1.76 -3.51
C LYS A 77 -7.53 1.56 -4.65
N GLY A 78 -6.26 1.31 -4.35
CA GLY A 78 -5.22 1.05 -5.35
C GLY A 78 -4.28 2.22 -5.60
N ILE A 79 -4.43 3.34 -4.87
CA ILE A 79 -3.55 4.51 -5.02
C ILE A 79 -2.32 4.33 -4.14
N VAL A 80 -1.12 4.38 -4.71
CA VAL A 80 0.09 4.34 -3.87
C VAL A 80 0.26 5.70 -3.16
N VAL A 81 0.04 5.73 -1.85
CA VAL A 81 0.20 6.95 -1.05
C VAL A 81 1.61 7.02 -0.49
N VAL A 82 2.37 8.01 -0.98
CA VAL A 82 3.73 8.32 -0.55
C VAL A 82 3.70 9.58 0.30
N ASN A 83 4.11 9.49 1.57
CA ASN A 83 4.14 10.63 2.48
C ASN A 83 5.54 10.86 3.04
N SER A 84 5.94 12.12 3.22
CA SER A 84 7.16 12.45 3.97
C SER A 84 7.04 12.00 5.43
N ALA A 85 8.14 11.53 6.03
CA ALA A 85 8.13 11.09 7.43
C ALA A 85 7.94 12.24 8.43
N GLY A 86 8.41 13.45 8.09
CA GLY A 86 8.48 14.60 8.99
C GLY A 86 9.93 15.01 9.27
N ASN A 87 10.11 16.21 9.81
CA ASN A 87 11.44 16.80 10.07
C ASN A 87 11.70 17.03 11.57
N SER A 88 11.00 16.30 12.43
CA SER A 88 11.04 16.49 13.88
C SER A 88 12.10 15.62 14.56
N GLY A 89 12.94 14.87 13.85
CA GLY A 89 13.86 13.88 14.44
C GLY A 89 14.91 14.41 15.44
N ASN A 90 15.07 15.74 15.56
CA ASN A 90 15.91 16.39 16.57
C ASN A 90 15.10 17.02 17.73
N ASP A 91 13.78 16.94 17.67
CA ASP A 91 12.87 17.43 18.71
C ASP A 91 12.94 16.50 19.93
N PRO A 92 13.23 17.03 21.13
CA PRO A 92 13.35 16.22 22.34
C PRO A 92 12.00 15.68 22.86
N ASP A 93 10.90 16.33 22.51
CA ASP A 93 9.56 16.03 23.02
C ASP A 93 8.75 15.20 22.00
N PHE A 94 8.93 15.46 20.70
CA PHE A 94 8.26 14.72 19.62
C PHE A 94 9.21 14.45 18.44
N PRO A 95 10.13 13.46 18.54
CA PRO A 95 11.00 13.09 17.43
C PRO A 95 10.31 12.29 16.32
N TYR A 96 9.02 11.98 16.51
CA TYR A 96 8.33 10.95 15.77
C TYR A 96 7.80 11.41 14.40
N ILE A 97 7.38 10.44 13.60
CA ILE A 97 6.59 10.69 12.39
C ILE A 97 5.20 11.27 12.72
N GLY A 98 4.66 12.06 11.80
CA GLY A 98 3.32 12.66 11.90
C GLY A 98 2.27 11.98 11.03
N ALA A 99 1.01 12.40 11.15
CA ALA A 99 -0.07 11.98 10.25
C ALA A 99 0.03 12.68 8.88
N PRO A 100 -0.21 12.00 7.73
CA PRO A 100 -0.68 10.62 7.59
C PRO A 100 0.44 9.57 7.45
N ALA A 101 1.70 9.92 7.71
CA ALA A 101 2.84 9.02 7.52
C ALA A 101 2.77 7.76 8.42
N ASP A 102 2.01 7.82 9.50
CA ASP A 102 1.74 6.73 10.44
C ASP A 102 0.75 5.68 9.89
N GLY A 103 0.13 5.88 8.73
CA GLY A 103 -0.85 4.95 8.15
C GLY A 103 -0.32 3.54 7.88
N PHE A 104 -1.19 2.54 7.88
CA PHE A 104 -0.84 1.12 7.67
C PHE A 104 -0.29 0.86 6.26
N ASN A 105 -0.93 1.45 5.26
CA ASN A 105 -0.66 1.30 3.84
C ASN A 105 -0.08 2.58 3.23
N VAL A 106 0.40 3.51 4.06
CA VAL A 106 1.13 4.70 3.62
C VAL A 106 2.63 4.40 3.55
N LEU A 107 3.25 4.71 2.41
CA LEU A 107 4.69 4.63 2.22
C LEU A 107 5.34 5.88 2.83
N SER A 108 5.74 5.80 4.10
CA SER A 108 6.39 6.91 4.82
C SER A 108 7.86 6.97 4.46
N ILE A 109 8.34 8.15 4.05
CA ILE A 109 9.68 8.33 3.48
C ILE A 109 10.58 9.15 4.40
N GLY A 110 11.60 8.49 4.95
CA GLY A 110 12.68 9.13 5.70
C GLY A 110 13.66 9.86 4.80
N ALA A 111 14.57 10.63 5.40
CA ALA A 111 15.61 11.37 4.69
C ALA A 111 17.00 10.84 5.02
N VAL A 112 17.80 10.64 3.98
CA VAL A 112 19.26 10.45 4.05
C VAL A 112 19.99 11.60 3.36
N ASP A 113 21.27 11.73 3.65
CA ASP A 113 22.21 12.54 2.88
C ASP A 113 22.67 11.80 1.59
N PRO A 114 23.49 12.44 0.74
CA PRO A 114 23.98 11.81 -0.50
C PRO A 114 24.84 10.55 -0.28
N ASP A 115 25.41 10.37 0.92
CA ASP A 115 26.21 9.19 1.27
C ASP A 115 25.34 8.06 1.85
N GLY A 116 24.02 8.26 1.95
CA GLY A 116 23.07 7.28 2.47
C GLY A 116 22.98 7.25 3.99
N VAL A 117 23.56 8.23 4.69
CA VAL A 117 23.49 8.36 6.14
C VAL A 117 22.19 9.07 6.52
N ARG A 118 21.50 8.60 7.57
CA ARG A 118 20.28 9.24 8.08
C ARG A 118 20.51 10.73 8.35
N ALA A 119 19.65 11.56 7.79
CA ALA A 119 19.58 12.97 8.14
C ALA A 119 19.04 13.13 9.56
N SER A 120 19.72 13.89 10.42
CA SER A 120 19.36 13.99 11.85
C SER A 120 17.94 14.50 12.08
N PHE A 121 17.47 15.39 11.21
CA PHE A 121 16.11 15.94 11.26
C PHE A 121 15.03 14.93 10.84
N SER A 122 15.36 13.83 10.16
CA SER A 122 14.34 12.88 9.68
C SER A 122 13.58 12.31 10.88
N SER A 123 12.27 12.54 10.92
CA SER A 123 11.39 11.96 11.94
C SER A 123 11.55 10.44 12.00
N ILE A 124 11.43 9.90 13.20
CA ILE A 124 11.65 8.49 13.51
C ILE A 124 10.35 7.78 13.88
N GLY A 125 10.37 6.46 13.83
CA GLY A 125 9.35 5.63 14.44
C GLY A 125 9.74 5.20 15.87
N PRO A 126 9.17 4.08 16.33
CA PRO A 126 8.06 3.37 15.69
C PRO A 126 6.79 4.25 15.70
N THR A 127 5.71 3.78 15.08
CA THR A 127 4.38 4.30 15.44
C THR A 127 4.05 3.92 16.88
N TYR A 128 3.06 4.56 17.48
CA TYR A 128 2.62 4.24 18.84
C TYR A 128 2.16 2.78 19.00
N ASP A 129 1.58 2.19 17.94
CA ASP A 129 1.20 0.78 17.90
C ASP A 129 2.36 -0.17 17.56
N GLY A 130 3.60 0.34 17.45
CA GLY A 130 4.82 -0.46 17.34
C GLY A 130 5.23 -0.87 15.92
N ARG A 131 4.67 -0.26 14.87
CA ARG A 131 5.08 -0.54 13.49
C ARG A 131 6.33 0.25 13.14
N HIS A 132 7.23 -0.39 12.39
CA HIS A 132 8.40 0.29 11.84
C HIS A 132 7.98 1.40 10.87
N LYS A 133 8.40 2.61 11.21
CA LYS A 133 8.31 3.82 10.38
C LYS A 133 9.60 4.64 10.56
N PRO A 134 10.03 5.44 9.58
CA PRO A 134 9.52 5.49 8.21
C PRO A 134 9.61 4.12 7.51
N THR A 135 8.89 3.92 6.42
CA THR A 135 8.87 2.61 5.73
C THR A 135 10.16 2.39 4.96
N ILE A 136 10.64 3.41 4.25
CA ILE A 136 11.88 3.42 3.48
C ILE A 136 12.45 4.84 3.51
N ALA A 137 13.63 5.04 2.94
CA ALA A 137 14.27 6.35 2.87
C ALA A 137 14.77 6.69 1.46
N ALA A 138 14.92 7.98 1.19
CA ALA A 138 15.60 8.51 0.02
C ALA A 138 16.34 9.80 0.37
N THR A 139 17.15 10.31 -0.56
CA THR A 139 17.89 11.56 -0.35
C THR A 139 16.93 12.72 -0.08
N GLY A 140 17.08 13.33 1.10
CA GLY A 140 16.32 14.51 1.52
C GLY A 140 17.19 15.58 2.18
N GLN A 141 18.45 15.26 2.53
CA GLN A 141 19.44 16.23 2.97
C GLN A 141 20.35 16.61 1.81
N ASN A 142 20.72 17.89 1.73
CA ASN A 142 21.52 18.47 0.66
C ASN A 142 20.97 18.13 -0.74
N THR A 143 19.65 18.20 -0.89
CA THR A 143 18.95 17.85 -2.14
C THR A 143 18.86 19.08 -3.03
N PHE A 144 19.24 18.97 -4.30
CA PHE A 144 19.13 20.06 -5.25
C PHE A 144 17.71 20.13 -5.81
N VAL A 145 17.00 21.22 -5.52
CA VAL A 145 15.57 21.41 -5.82
C VAL A 145 15.33 22.71 -6.56
N ALA A 146 14.23 22.76 -7.32
CA ALA A 146 13.77 24.00 -7.94
C ALA A 146 12.90 24.81 -6.97
N TYR A 147 13.19 26.10 -6.79
CA TYR A 147 12.40 27.03 -5.98
C TYR A 147 11.38 27.84 -6.79
N GLY A 148 11.38 27.67 -8.11
CA GLY A 148 10.50 28.37 -9.04
C GLY A 148 10.90 28.09 -10.49
N MET A 149 10.41 28.90 -11.42
CA MET A 149 10.66 28.70 -12.85
C MET A 149 12.13 28.88 -13.26
N SER A 150 12.93 29.61 -12.49
CA SER A 150 14.29 29.99 -12.87
C SER A 150 15.30 29.93 -11.72
N ASP A 151 14.93 29.32 -10.60
CA ASP A 151 15.79 29.24 -9.42
C ASP A 151 15.87 27.81 -8.89
N ALA A 152 17.07 27.41 -8.48
CA ALA A 152 17.34 26.10 -7.94
C ALA A 152 18.51 26.18 -6.95
N GLY A 153 18.42 25.39 -5.89
CA GLY A 153 19.43 25.36 -4.85
C GLY A 153 19.31 24.12 -3.98
N PHE A 154 20.15 24.05 -2.96
CA PHE A 154 20.15 22.93 -2.02
C PHE A 154 19.18 23.18 -0.87
N GLY A 155 18.37 22.16 -0.57
CA GLY A 155 17.43 22.14 0.55
C GLY A 155 17.57 20.87 1.40
N ASN A 156 16.98 20.93 2.59
CA ASN A 156 16.87 19.82 3.53
C ASN A 156 15.40 19.58 3.90
N GLY A 157 14.94 18.33 3.82
CA GLY A 157 13.61 17.94 4.26
C GLY A 157 13.20 16.55 3.74
N THR A 158 12.42 15.82 4.52
CA THR A 158 11.73 14.60 4.04
C THR A 158 10.70 14.92 2.95
N SER A 159 10.26 16.18 2.86
CA SER A 159 9.50 16.73 1.74
C SER A 159 10.23 16.63 0.39
N PHE A 160 11.56 16.44 0.38
CA PHE A 160 12.33 16.23 -0.85
C PHE A 160 12.58 14.75 -1.15
N SER A 161 12.66 13.89 -0.12
CA SER A 161 12.79 12.44 -0.31
C SER A 161 11.48 11.80 -0.79
N SER A 162 10.34 12.28 -0.29
CA SER A 162 9.00 11.82 -0.67
C SER A 162 8.72 11.85 -2.19
N PRO A 163 8.90 12.99 -2.91
CA PRO A 163 8.62 13.05 -4.35
C PRO A 163 9.62 12.24 -5.20
N VAL A 164 10.85 12.01 -4.72
CA VAL A 164 11.80 11.11 -5.39
C VAL A 164 11.23 9.68 -5.41
N ILE A 165 10.75 9.19 -4.27
CA ILE A 165 10.12 7.88 -4.19
C ILE A 165 8.81 7.83 -4.98
N ALA A 166 7.97 8.86 -4.91
CA ALA A 166 6.72 8.90 -5.68
C ALA A 166 6.96 8.82 -7.19
N GLY A 167 7.92 9.58 -7.71
CA GLY A 167 8.27 9.57 -9.14
C GLY A 167 8.83 8.24 -9.62
N MET A 168 9.68 7.60 -8.81
CA MET A 168 10.22 6.28 -9.12
C MET A 168 9.15 5.19 -9.01
N THR A 169 8.26 5.28 -8.01
CA THR A 169 7.12 4.37 -7.83
C THR A 169 6.15 4.45 -9.01
N ALA A 170 5.89 5.64 -9.55
CA ALA A 170 5.06 5.81 -10.74
C ALA A 170 5.62 5.02 -11.95
N CYS A 171 6.94 4.84 -12.05
CA CYS A 171 7.55 4.01 -13.09
C CYS A 171 7.25 2.52 -12.89
N LEU A 172 7.23 2.04 -11.63
CA LEU A 172 6.85 0.65 -11.32
C LEU A 172 5.36 0.42 -11.59
N VAL A 173 4.50 1.35 -11.20
CA VAL A 173 3.05 1.26 -11.45
C VAL A 173 2.77 1.28 -12.96
N GLN A 174 3.48 2.12 -13.73
CA GLN A 174 3.38 2.09 -15.20
C GLN A 174 3.82 0.74 -15.79
N ALA A 175 4.90 0.15 -15.29
CA ALA A 175 5.41 -1.12 -15.79
C ALA A 175 4.50 -2.30 -15.42
N TYR A 176 3.84 -2.23 -14.27
CA TYR A 176 3.02 -3.30 -13.72
C TYR A 176 1.68 -2.77 -13.18
N PRO A 177 0.77 -2.32 -14.06
CA PRO A 177 -0.48 -1.65 -13.65
C PRO A 177 -1.46 -2.55 -12.90
N GLU A 178 -1.31 -3.87 -13.00
CA GLU A 178 -2.13 -4.86 -12.30
C GLU A 178 -1.62 -5.18 -10.89
N MET A 179 -0.47 -4.64 -10.48
CA MET A 179 0.09 -4.88 -9.14
C MET A 179 -0.71 -4.13 -8.09
N THR A 180 -0.96 -4.82 -6.99
CA THR A 180 -1.56 -4.21 -5.80
C THR A 180 -0.56 -3.27 -5.13
N VAL A 181 -1.07 -2.26 -4.42
CA VAL A 181 -0.25 -1.37 -3.58
C VAL A 181 0.63 -2.17 -2.62
N LEU A 182 0.12 -3.26 -2.07
CA LEU A 182 0.87 -4.14 -1.16
C LEU A 182 2.04 -4.85 -1.85
N GLU A 183 1.86 -5.32 -3.09
CA GLU A 183 2.95 -5.94 -3.87
C GLU A 183 4.03 -4.90 -4.20
N VAL A 184 3.65 -3.69 -4.59
CA VAL A 184 4.60 -2.58 -4.81
C VAL A 184 5.35 -2.26 -3.51
N HIS A 185 4.65 -2.10 -2.39
CA HIS A 185 5.28 -1.82 -1.09
C HIS A 185 6.25 -2.92 -0.66
N ASN A 186 5.87 -4.18 -0.87
CA ASN A 186 6.71 -5.32 -0.51
C ASN A 186 7.93 -5.45 -1.42
N ALA A 187 7.79 -5.19 -2.72
CA ALA A 187 8.92 -5.14 -3.64
C ALA A 187 9.92 -4.05 -3.23
N LEU A 188 9.43 -2.85 -2.90
CA LEU A 188 10.28 -1.76 -2.42
C LEU A 188 10.99 -2.12 -1.11
N LYS A 189 10.27 -2.65 -0.12
CA LYS A 189 10.84 -3.10 1.16
C LYS A 189 11.88 -4.21 0.98
N GLN A 190 11.62 -5.20 0.13
CA GLN A 190 12.55 -6.31 -0.12
C GLN A 190 13.77 -5.88 -0.94
N SER A 191 13.62 -4.86 -1.79
CA SER A 191 14.72 -4.31 -2.59
C SER A 191 15.67 -3.39 -1.81
N ALA A 192 15.29 -3.00 -0.59
CA ALA A 192 16.00 -1.98 0.16
C ALA A 192 17.22 -2.53 0.90
N ASN A 193 18.23 -1.68 1.10
CA ASN A 193 19.53 -2.08 1.65
C ASN A 193 19.51 -2.56 3.11
N GLN A 194 18.41 -2.39 3.84
CA GLN A 194 18.20 -2.93 5.19
C GLN A 194 17.01 -3.93 5.25
N ALA A 195 16.65 -4.55 4.12
CA ALA A 195 15.43 -5.37 4.02
C ALA A 195 15.29 -6.46 5.09
N LEU A 196 16.41 -7.06 5.52
CA LEU A 196 16.45 -8.14 6.50
C LEU A 196 16.44 -7.64 7.96
N ASN A 197 16.80 -6.39 8.20
CA ASN A 197 16.94 -5.81 9.53
C ASN A 197 16.40 -4.36 9.53
N PRO A 198 15.08 -4.16 9.37
CA PRO A 198 14.51 -2.84 9.44
C PRO A 198 14.64 -2.24 10.85
N ASP A 199 14.71 -0.91 10.92
CA ASP A 199 14.75 -0.16 12.16
C ASP A 199 13.71 0.96 12.16
N ASP A 200 13.63 1.70 13.28
CA ASP A 200 12.73 2.84 13.43
C ASP A 200 13.34 4.17 12.94
N LEU A 201 14.48 4.13 12.27
CA LEU A 201 15.22 5.31 11.81
C LEU A 201 15.07 5.51 10.29
N LEU A 202 15.25 4.44 9.53
CA LEU A 202 15.21 4.38 8.07
C LEU A 202 14.26 3.28 7.55
N GLY A 203 13.64 2.50 8.44
CA GLY A 203 12.80 1.39 8.05
C GLY A 203 13.61 0.32 7.33
N TRP A 204 13.12 -0.09 6.17
CA TRP A 204 13.82 -1.06 5.32
C TRP A 204 15.02 -0.44 4.58
N GLY A 205 15.25 0.87 4.71
CA GLY A 205 16.40 1.57 4.12
C GLY A 205 16.11 2.16 2.74
N ILE A 206 17.16 2.28 1.92
CA ILE A 206 17.08 2.88 0.58
C ILE A 206 16.76 1.78 -0.44
N PRO A 207 15.65 1.86 -1.18
CA PRO A 207 15.24 0.84 -2.16
C PRO A 207 16.09 0.86 -3.43
N ASP A 208 16.39 -0.31 -3.97
CA ASP A 208 16.89 -0.48 -5.34
C ASP A 208 15.71 -0.73 -6.30
N TYR A 209 15.38 0.25 -7.14
CA TYR A 209 14.25 0.15 -8.05
C TYR A 209 14.45 -0.86 -9.19
N GLY A 210 15.69 -1.22 -9.54
CA GLY A 210 15.99 -2.28 -10.49
C GLY A 210 15.67 -3.65 -9.90
N VAL A 211 16.01 -3.87 -8.64
CA VAL A 211 15.62 -5.08 -7.89
C VAL A 211 14.10 -5.11 -7.68
N ALA A 212 13.48 -4.00 -7.28
CA ALA A 212 12.03 -3.93 -7.12
C ALA A 212 11.28 -4.25 -8.43
N TYR A 213 11.75 -3.73 -9.56
CA TYR A 213 11.23 -4.08 -10.89
C TYR A 213 11.34 -5.59 -11.16
N GLY A 214 12.50 -6.20 -10.88
CA GLY A 214 12.71 -7.64 -11.03
C GLY A 214 11.75 -8.48 -10.17
N LEU A 215 11.53 -8.08 -8.91
CA LEU A 215 10.59 -8.73 -8.01
C LEU A 215 9.15 -8.67 -8.54
N LEU A 216 8.72 -7.50 -9.05
CA LEU A 216 7.40 -7.36 -9.66
C LEU A 216 7.29 -8.13 -10.98
N LEU A 217 8.37 -8.21 -11.78
CA LEU A 217 8.43 -9.05 -12.98
C LEU A 217 8.22 -10.52 -12.64
N GLU A 218 8.84 -11.01 -11.58
CA GLU A 218 8.68 -12.38 -11.12
C GLU A 218 7.24 -12.66 -10.69
N ILE A 219 6.60 -11.71 -9.98
CA ILE A 219 5.18 -11.83 -9.62
C ILE A 219 4.28 -11.82 -10.86
N ALA A 220 4.56 -10.95 -11.84
CA ALA A 220 3.79 -10.86 -13.09
C ALA A 220 3.97 -12.09 -13.99
N GLY A 221 5.22 -12.56 -14.14
CA GLY A 221 5.60 -13.71 -14.97
C GLY A 221 5.32 -15.06 -14.31
N ASN A 222 5.13 -15.06 -12.99
CA ASN A 222 4.70 -16.20 -12.22
C ASN A 222 3.56 -15.75 -11.27
N PRO A 223 2.31 -15.63 -11.77
CA PRO A 223 1.15 -15.28 -10.95
C PRO A 223 0.95 -16.21 -9.74
N ALA A 224 1.65 -17.36 -9.71
CA ALA A 224 1.66 -18.29 -8.60
C ALA A 224 2.43 -17.78 -7.35
N ASN A 225 3.30 -16.78 -7.47
CA ASN A 225 4.09 -16.26 -6.33
C ASN A 225 3.43 -15.09 -5.57
N GLY A 226 2.28 -14.59 -6.01
CA GLY A 226 1.29 -13.88 -5.17
C GLY A 226 0.37 -14.83 -4.36
N LYS A 227 0.77 -16.11 -4.25
CA LYS A 227 0.03 -17.25 -3.67
C LYS A 227 -1.43 -17.28 -4.10
N THR A 228 -1.74 -17.55 -5.36
CA THR A 228 -3.08 -18.03 -5.75
C THR A 228 -3.50 -19.14 -4.78
N LEU A 229 -4.43 -18.84 -3.88
CA LEU A 229 -5.01 -19.77 -2.91
C LEU A 229 -5.75 -20.88 -3.64
N VAL A 230 -6.39 -20.55 -4.76
CA VAL A 230 -7.20 -21.49 -5.53
C VAL A 230 -7.17 -21.21 -7.03
N GLU A 231 -7.00 -22.27 -7.82
CA GLU A 231 -7.20 -22.30 -9.27
C GLU A 231 -8.45 -23.11 -9.60
N ALA A 232 -9.32 -22.63 -10.48
CA ALA A 232 -10.44 -23.41 -11.02
C ALA A 232 -10.07 -23.99 -12.39
N PHE A 233 -10.22 -25.29 -12.56
CA PHE A 233 -10.06 -25.94 -13.86
C PHE A 233 -11.00 -27.15 -14.08
N PRO A 234 -11.41 -27.41 -15.32
CA PRO A 234 -11.30 -26.49 -16.46
C PRO A 234 -12.12 -25.21 -16.19
N ASN A 235 -11.74 -24.10 -16.81
CA ASN A 235 -12.51 -22.86 -16.77
C ASN A 235 -12.24 -22.08 -18.08
N PRO A 236 -13.20 -21.99 -19.02
CA PRO A 236 -14.60 -22.42 -18.90
C PRO A 236 -14.80 -23.93 -18.70
N PHE A 237 -15.91 -24.32 -18.09
CA PHE A 237 -16.27 -25.71 -17.82
C PHE A 237 -17.66 -26.05 -18.38
N ARG A 238 -17.96 -27.35 -18.50
CA ARG A 238 -19.30 -27.87 -18.86
C ARG A 238 -19.90 -28.63 -17.68
N ASP A 239 -19.39 -29.85 -17.46
CA ASP A 239 -19.95 -30.78 -16.48
C ASP A 239 -19.00 -31.04 -15.29
N GLU A 240 -17.73 -30.67 -15.46
CA GLU A 240 -16.65 -30.93 -14.49
C GLU A 240 -15.97 -29.64 -14.06
N LEU A 241 -15.83 -29.42 -12.76
CA LEU A 241 -15.10 -28.30 -12.19
C LEU A 241 -14.33 -28.73 -10.95
N ASN A 242 -13.02 -28.54 -10.99
CA ASN A 242 -12.12 -28.79 -9.88
C ASN A 242 -11.52 -27.47 -9.40
N LEU A 243 -11.40 -27.34 -8.07
CA LEU A 243 -10.65 -26.30 -7.41
C LEU A 243 -9.35 -26.90 -6.89
N LYS A 244 -8.21 -26.40 -7.34
CA LYS A 244 -6.89 -26.77 -6.84
C LYS A 244 -6.37 -25.71 -5.91
N LEU A 245 -6.18 -26.12 -4.67
CA LEU A 245 -5.77 -25.27 -3.56
C LEU A 245 -4.24 -25.24 -3.44
N ASN A 246 -3.72 -24.07 -3.09
CA ASN A 246 -2.33 -23.89 -2.70
C ASN A 246 -2.29 -23.60 -1.20
N LEU A 247 -2.08 -24.65 -0.40
CA LEU A 247 -2.04 -24.60 1.07
C LEU A 247 -0.65 -24.99 1.58
N ASP A 248 -0.19 -24.28 2.61
CA ASP A 248 1.08 -24.55 3.29
C ASP A 248 0.89 -25.56 4.45
N SER A 249 -0.27 -25.53 5.10
CA SER A 249 -0.68 -26.34 6.24
C SER A 249 -2.03 -27.03 6.00
N ILE A 250 -2.52 -27.77 7.01
CA ILE A 250 -3.89 -28.29 7.03
C ILE A 250 -4.82 -27.13 7.41
N GLU A 251 -5.77 -26.81 6.54
CA GLU A 251 -6.68 -25.67 6.72
C GLU A 251 -8.15 -26.08 6.65
N LEU A 252 -9.00 -25.34 7.38
CA LEU A 252 -10.43 -25.31 7.11
C LEU A 252 -10.69 -24.36 5.95
N VAL A 253 -11.18 -24.91 4.85
CA VAL A 253 -11.45 -24.19 3.60
C VAL A 253 -12.96 -24.07 3.41
N VAL A 254 -13.44 -22.83 3.32
CA VAL A 254 -14.83 -22.52 2.99
C VAL A 254 -14.91 -22.14 1.52
N VAL A 255 -15.80 -22.78 0.77
CA VAL A 255 -16.03 -22.53 -0.66
C VAL A 255 -17.45 -22.03 -0.84
N GLU A 256 -17.59 -20.85 -1.44
CA GLU A 256 -18.87 -20.22 -1.74
C GLU A 256 -18.99 -19.97 -3.24
N LEU A 257 -20.07 -20.44 -3.85
CA LEU A 257 -20.40 -20.15 -5.23
C LEU A 257 -21.50 -19.10 -5.27
N MET A 258 -21.29 -18.03 -6.04
CA MET A 258 -22.20 -16.91 -6.17
C MET A 258 -22.55 -16.65 -7.64
N SER A 259 -23.78 -16.25 -7.89
CA SER A 259 -24.20 -15.72 -9.20
C SER A 259 -23.70 -14.29 -9.41
N THR A 260 -23.84 -13.75 -10.63
CA THR A 260 -23.45 -12.36 -10.95
C THR A 260 -24.21 -11.29 -10.17
N SER A 261 -25.39 -11.61 -9.62
CA SER A 261 -26.14 -10.69 -8.75
C SER A 261 -25.72 -10.76 -7.28
N GLY A 262 -24.70 -11.55 -6.94
CA GLY A 262 -24.25 -11.75 -5.56
C GLY A 262 -25.07 -12.78 -4.76
N LYS A 263 -26.11 -13.39 -5.35
CA LYS A 263 -26.87 -14.46 -4.70
C LYS A 263 -25.98 -15.69 -4.50
N LEU A 264 -25.92 -16.19 -3.25
CA LEU A 264 -25.26 -17.44 -2.89
C LEU A 264 -25.99 -18.64 -3.51
N VAL A 265 -25.25 -19.47 -4.23
CA VAL A 265 -25.71 -20.66 -4.96
C VAL A 265 -25.28 -21.94 -4.25
N TYR A 266 -24.08 -21.94 -3.66
CA TYR A 266 -23.54 -23.08 -2.93
C TYR A 266 -22.60 -22.62 -1.81
N LEU A 267 -22.58 -23.38 -0.72
CA LEU A 267 -21.64 -23.24 0.40
C LEU A 267 -21.13 -24.63 0.81
N GLY A 268 -19.82 -24.82 0.77
CA GLY A 268 -19.12 -26.03 1.21
C GLY A 268 -18.05 -25.70 2.24
N LYS A 269 -17.81 -26.62 3.18
CA LYS A 269 -16.71 -26.55 4.14
C LYS A 269 -15.89 -27.83 4.07
N TYR A 270 -14.58 -27.69 3.95
CA TYR A 270 -13.66 -28.80 3.71
C TYR A 270 -12.43 -28.66 4.61
N THR A 271 -11.87 -29.77 5.06
CA THR A 271 -10.53 -29.80 5.64
C THR A 271 -9.56 -30.27 4.57
N ARG A 272 -8.57 -29.46 4.20
CA ARG A 272 -7.65 -29.73 3.09
C ARG A 272 -6.21 -29.47 3.51
N SER A 273 -5.26 -30.03 2.77
CA SER A 273 -3.84 -29.99 3.13
C SER A 273 -2.94 -29.93 1.92
N ARG A 274 -1.63 -29.79 2.15
CA ARG A 274 -0.62 -29.88 1.09
C ARG A 274 -0.68 -31.20 0.29
N ALA A 275 -1.13 -32.31 0.89
CA ALA A 275 -1.23 -33.62 0.24
C ALA A 275 -2.60 -33.85 -0.44
N ASP A 276 -3.63 -33.11 -0.04
CA ASP A 276 -4.99 -33.20 -0.57
C ASP A 276 -5.47 -31.80 -0.95
N ARG A 277 -5.24 -31.45 -2.22
CA ARG A 277 -5.38 -30.08 -2.73
C ARG A 277 -6.61 -29.87 -3.60
N ILE A 278 -7.36 -30.92 -3.95
CA ILE A 278 -8.42 -30.83 -4.94
C ILE A 278 -9.79 -30.88 -4.26
N ILE A 279 -10.66 -29.95 -4.63
CA ILE A 279 -12.10 -29.99 -4.32
C ILE A 279 -12.83 -30.12 -5.65
N ASN A 280 -13.55 -31.22 -5.82
CA ASN A 280 -14.40 -31.46 -6.97
C ASN A 280 -15.81 -30.88 -6.73
N LEU A 281 -16.34 -30.13 -7.68
CA LEU A 281 -17.65 -29.48 -7.61
C LEU A 281 -18.64 -29.97 -8.67
N ASP A 282 -18.36 -31.08 -9.36
CA ASP A 282 -19.14 -31.58 -10.51
C ASP A 282 -20.63 -31.69 -10.18
N ARG A 283 -20.96 -32.24 -9.01
CA ARG A 283 -22.36 -32.42 -8.58
C ARG A 283 -23.11 -31.09 -8.38
N VAL A 284 -22.40 -30.04 -8.00
CA VAL A 284 -22.97 -28.70 -7.80
C VAL A 284 -23.12 -28.01 -9.15
N VAL A 285 -22.06 -28.02 -9.96
CA VAL A 285 -22.03 -27.25 -11.20
C VAL A 285 -22.94 -27.82 -12.27
N ASN A 286 -23.22 -29.12 -12.25
CA ASN A 286 -24.18 -29.77 -13.15
C ASN A 286 -25.63 -29.27 -12.98
N LEU A 287 -25.96 -28.65 -11.84
CA LEU A 287 -27.29 -28.07 -11.59
C LEU A 287 -27.42 -26.62 -12.06
N LEU A 288 -26.34 -26.00 -12.53
CA LEU A 288 -26.33 -24.61 -12.96
C LEU A 288 -26.72 -24.48 -14.43
N ASN A 289 -27.35 -23.38 -14.78
CA ASN A 289 -27.46 -22.96 -16.18
C ASN A 289 -26.12 -22.39 -16.67
N SER A 290 -25.91 -22.40 -17.99
CA SER A 290 -24.77 -21.72 -18.61
C SER A 290 -24.73 -20.24 -18.23
N GLY A 291 -23.54 -19.71 -17.97
CA GLY A 291 -23.36 -18.36 -17.47
C GLY A 291 -22.09 -18.14 -16.66
N VAL A 292 -21.94 -16.93 -16.12
CA VAL A 292 -20.80 -16.53 -15.29
C VAL A 292 -21.16 -16.69 -13.82
N PHE A 293 -20.22 -17.23 -13.04
CA PHE A 293 -20.32 -17.34 -11.59
C PHE A 293 -19.01 -16.90 -10.93
N TYR A 294 -19.05 -16.66 -9.63
CA TYR A 294 -17.88 -16.36 -8.81
C TYR A 294 -17.74 -17.39 -7.71
N VAL A 295 -16.56 -17.97 -7.58
CA VAL A 295 -16.20 -18.85 -6.46
C VAL A 295 -15.34 -18.05 -5.49
N ARG A 296 -15.79 -17.90 -4.25
CA ARG A 296 -15.00 -17.35 -3.15
C ARG A 296 -14.48 -18.50 -2.30
N VAL A 297 -13.16 -18.56 -2.10
CA VAL A 297 -12.50 -19.53 -1.23
C VAL A 297 -11.87 -18.78 -0.07
N VAL A 298 -12.19 -19.22 1.15
CA VAL A 298 -11.78 -18.59 2.39
C VAL A 298 -11.05 -19.62 3.26
N ILE A 299 -9.87 -19.24 3.73
CA ILE A 299 -9.13 -19.87 4.84
C ILE A 299 -8.91 -18.81 5.93
N PRO A 300 -8.49 -19.16 7.16
CA PRO A 300 -8.38 -18.20 8.27
C PRO A 300 -7.58 -16.92 7.94
N GLU A 301 -6.49 -17.06 7.17
CA GLU A 301 -5.57 -15.95 6.88
C GLU A 301 -5.73 -15.36 5.47
N LYS A 302 -6.55 -15.96 4.60
CA LYS A 302 -6.64 -15.56 3.18
C LYS A 302 -8.00 -15.83 2.57
N THR A 303 -8.45 -14.90 1.74
CA THR A 303 -9.62 -15.06 0.88
C THR A 303 -9.24 -14.81 -0.57
N GLN A 304 -9.76 -15.60 -1.50
CA GLN A 304 -9.63 -15.36 -2.93
C GLN A 304 -10.97 -15.57 -3.64
N VAL A 305 -11.28 -14.71 -4.61
CA VAL A 305 -12.44 -14.86 -5.49
C VAL A 305 -11.96 -15.13 -6.90
N ILE A 306 -12.55 -16.14 -7.56
CA ILE A 306 -12.26 -16.50 -8.95
C ILE A 306 -13.55 -16.47 -9.77
N LYS A 307 -13.48 -15.89 -10.97
CA LYS A 307 -14.56 -15.93 -11.97
C LYS A 307 -14.53 -17.28 -12.68
N ILE A 308 -15.66 -17.97 -12.75
CA ILE A 308 -15.83 -19.22 -13.50
C ILE A 308 -16.93 -19.08 -14.55
N ILE A 309 -16.80 -19.80 -15.66
CA ILE A 309 -17.71 -19.71 -16.81
C ILE A 309 -18.25 -21.11 -17.12
N LYS A 310 -19.57 -21.31 -16.92
CA LYS A 310 -20.28 -22.51 -17.37
C LYS A 310 -20.72 -22.34 -18.82
N GLN A 311 -20.31 -23.28 -19.68
CA GLN A 311 -20.80 -23.41 -21.05
C GLN A 311 -22.02 -24.30 -21.12
#